data_AF-M8B1M9-F1
#
_entry.id   AF-M8B1M9-F1
#
_cell.length_a   1.000
_cell.length_b   1.000
_cell.length_c   1.000
_cell.angle_alpha   90.00
_cell.angle_beta   90.00
_cell.angle_gamma   90.00
#
_symmetry.space_group_name_H-M   'P 1'
#
loop_
_entity.id
_entity.type
_entity.pdbx_description
1 polymer ?
#
loop_
_entity_poly.entity_id
_entity_poly.type
_entity_poly.pdbx_seq_one_letter_code
_entity_poly.pdbx_strand_id
1 'polypeptide(L)'
;MALPDTEPGPARSNNAFELCFDPLWSEHFYVFKLHSIEVMSCINTEVKVFFSKDSTWSSCLWKTRDPFEGDSLFVNGVLYLKHFILNKILALDAPDTCTQGLNHRFIQLPGYPDRTDIFCCYNGRLSQSSGVLCYAKQELDGCAIRIWSLEGPDRYIHSSDKYFRTEGVYGRDMLLRTHSDGYWHFDYDIRTVNLERELVILDDEIADKIISVSISTRKGTPFQKIPRRFTKLYHSLFYVPYYGKVPALAR
;
A
#
# COMPACT_ATOMS: atom_id res chain seq x y z
N MET A 1 1.53 -22.17 16.35
CA MET A 1 2.50 -21.07 16.54
C MET A 1 1.82 -19.99 17.36
N ALA A 2 2.38 -19.63 18.51
CA ALA A 2 1.94 -18.43 19.22
C ALA A 2 2.46 -17.21 18.43
N LEU A 3 1.63 -16.18 18.26
CA LEU A 3 2.13 -14.87 17.84
C LEU A 3 3.19 -14.43 18.86
N PRO A 4 4.28 -13.75 18.44
CA PRO A 4 5.27 -13.28 19.38
C PRO A 4 4.57 -12.45 20.46
N ASP A 5 4.88 -12.72 21.73
CA ASP A 5 4.35 -11.95 22.85
C ASP A 5 4.53 -10.48 22.54
N THR A 6 3.41 -9.73 22.54
CA THR A 6 3.43 -8.28 22.36
C THR A 6 4.44 -7.71 23.35
N GLU A 7 5.50 -7.09 22.83
CA GLU A 7 6.56 -6.48 23.63
C GLU A 7 5.92 -5.64 24.76
N PRO A 8 6.30 -5.83 26.04
CA PRO A 8 5.70 -5.07 27.15
C PRO A 8 6.11 -3.61 27.02
N GLY A 9 5.26 -2.82 26.37
CA GLY A 9 5.46 -1.40 26.11
C GLY A 9 4.25 -0.59 26.55
N PRO A 10 4.40 0.71 26.85
CA PRO A 10 3.32 1.55 27.33
C PRO A 10 2.19 1.61 26.30
N ALA A 11 0.96 1.36 26.75
CA ALA A 11 -0.29 1.30 25.98
C ALA A 11 -0.74 2.64 25.33
N ARG A 12 0.16 3.63 25.21
CA ARG A 12 -0.17 5.03 24.90
C ARG A 12 0.58 5.62 23.70
N SER A 13 0.99 4.81 22.73
CA SER A 13 1.62 5.32 21.51
C SER A 13 0.87 4.90 20.26
N ASN A 14 0.80 5.79 19.27
CA ASN A 14 0.35 5.51 17.91
C ASN A 14 1.37 4.56 17.25
N ASN A 15 1.33 3.29 17.63
CA ASN A 15 2.18 2.25 17.07
C ASN A 15 1.48 1.65 15.85
N ALA A 16 2.09 1.79 14.68
CA ALA A 16 1.72 0.99 13.52
C ALA A 16 2.59 -0.27 13.51
N PHE A 17 1.94 -1.44 13.39
CA PHE A 17 2.62 -2.72 13.22
C PHE A 17 2.45 -3.19 11.78
N GLU A 18 3.56 -3.44 11.09
CA GLU A 18 3.58 -3.97 9.74
C GLU A 18 4.20 -5.37 9.76
N LEU A 19 3.40 -6.38 9.45
CA LEU A 19 3.87 -7.76 9.26
C LEU A 19 4.38 -7.92 7.83
N CYS A 20 5.69 -8.10 7.70
CA CYS A 20 6.40 -8.21 6.45
C CYS A 20 6.77 -9.67 6.18
N PHE A 21 6.18 -10.27 5.15
CA PHE A 21 6.49 -11.63 4.75
C PHE A 21 6.51 -11.76 3.24
N ASP A 22 7.65 -12.18 2.71
CA ASP A 22 7.79 -12.54 1.30
C ASP A 22 8.47 -13.91 1.17
N PRO A 23 7.69 -14.99 0.98
CA PRO A 23 8.24 -16.35 0.89
C PRO A 23 9.06 -16.61 -0.37
N LEU A 24 9.07 -15.68 -1.35
CA LEU A 24 10.01 -15.77 -2.48
C LEU A 24 11.43 -15.34 -2.08
N TRP A 25 11.53 -14.53 -1.02
CA TRP A 25 12.79 -13.96 -0.56
C TRP A 25 13.31 -14.66 0.70
N SER A 26 12.44 -15.01 1.64
CA SER A 26 12.82 -15.67 2.89
C SER A 26 11.68 -16.53 3.44
N GLU A 27 12.01 -17.68 4.04
CA GLU A 27 11.04 -18.48 4.81
C GLU A 27 10.61 -17.81 6.12
N HIS A 28 11.30 -16.72 6.50
CA HIS A 28 11.07 -15.96 7.72
C HIS A 28 10.28 -14.67 7.43
N PHE A 29 9.45 -14.27 8.39
CA PHE A 29 8.78 -12.98 8.43
C PHE A 29 9.46 -12.00 9.39
N TYR A 30 9.16 -10.72 9.21
CA TYR A 30 9.60 -9.59 10.01
C TYR A 30 8.36 -8.85 10.54
N VAL A 31 8.42 -8.28 11.74
CA VAL A 31 7.40 -7.33 12.20
C VAL A 31 8.07 -6.00 12.44
N PHE A 32 7.71 -4.99 11.65
CA PHE A 32 8.15 -3.62 11.85
C PHE A 32 7.14 -2.93 12.76
N LYS A 33 7.61 -2.46 13.90
CA LYS A 33 6.86 -1.62 14.82
C LYS A 33 7.37 -0.19 14.66
N LEU A 34 6.56 0.63 14.01
CA LEU A 34 6.83 2.05 13.78
C LEU A 34 6.26 2.82 14.97
N HIS A 35 7.14 3.45 15.74
CA HIS A 35 6.79 4.20 16.92
C HIS A 35 6.99 5.69 16.67
N SER A 36 5.89 6.39 16.40
CA SER A 36 5.88 7.84 16.19
C SER A 36 5.92 8.57 17.54
N ILE A 37 7.03 9.24 17.84
CA ILE A 37 7.15 10.18 18.96
C ILE A 37 7.11 11.60 18.39
N GLU A 38 6.06 12.34 18.73
CA GLU A 38 6.00 13.78 18.44
C GLU A 38 6.92 14.53 19.42
N VAL A 39 8.04 15.04 18.92
CA VAL A 39 8.95 15.89 19.70
C VAL A 39 9.16 17.19 18.93
N MET A 40 8.72 18.31 19.50
CA MET A 40 8.95 19.66 18.96
C MET A 40 8.65 19.76 17.45
N SER A 41 7.44 19.37 17.01
CA SER A 41 6.99 19.36 15.60
C SER A 41 7.72 18.40 14.63
N CYS A 42 8.57 17.50 15.15
CA CYS A 42 9.19 16.41 14.39
C CYS A 42 8.63 15.07 14.84
N ILE A 43 8.20 14.22 13.89
CA ILE A 43 7.77 12.85 14.17
C ILE A 43 8.99 11.93 14.16
N ASN A 44 9.67 11.78 15.29
CA ASN A 44 10.73 10.78 15.40
C ASN A 44 10.09 9.40 15.38
N THR A 45 10.32 8.64 14.32
CA THR A 45 9.82 7.27 14.22
C THR A 45 10.92 6.30 14.63
N GLU A 46 10.88 5.73 15.83
CA GLU A 46 11.71 4.57 16.16
C GLU A 46 11.13 3.34 15.44
N VAL A 47 11.99 2.48 14.89
CA VAL A 47 11.56 1.23 14.26
C VAL A 47 12.12 0.08 15.05
N LYS A 48 11.23 -0.73 15.62
CA LYS A 48 11.62 -2.03 16.16
C LYS A 48 11.29 -3.12 15.16
N VAL A 49 12.20 -4.06 14.98
CA VAL A 49 12.04 -5.17 14.05
C VAL A 49 12.07 -6.48 14.84
N PHE A 50 11.02 -7.28 14.69
CA PHE A 50 11.02 -8.66 15.13
C PHE A 50 11.55 -9.56 14.01
N PHE A 51 12.44 -10.48 14.34
CA PHE A 51 12.96 -11.50 13.44
C PHE A 51 12.38 -12.86 13.81
N SER A 52 11.58 -13.45 12.93
CA SER A 52 11.01 -14.78 13.19
C SER A 52 12.04 -15.90 13.17
N LYS A 53 13.16 -15.74 12.44
CA LYS A 53 14.26 -16.71 12.35
C LYS A 53 14.78 -17.11 13.73
N ASP A 54 15.08 -16.10 14.54
CA ASP A 54 15.67 -16.28 15.87
C ASP A 54 14.68 -15.94 17.00
N SER A 55 13.45 -15.55 16.65
CA SER A 55 12.41 -15.08 17.58
C SER A 55 12.88 -13.93 18.48
N THR A 56 13.59 -12.96 17.89
CA THR A 56 14.19 -11.83 18.63
C THR A 56 13.63 -10.48 18.20
N TRP A 57 13.56 -9.54 19.15
CA TRP A 57 13.30 -8.13 18.87
C TRP A 57 14.60 -7.35 18.79
N SER A 58 14.63 -6.38 17.89
CA SER A 58 15.70 -5.42 17.69
C SER A 58 15.14 -4.01 17.68
N SER A 59 15.84 -3.08 18.33
CA SER A 59 15.65 -1.65 18.08
C SER A 59 16.61 -1.22 16.98
N CYS A 60 16.06 -0.76 15.86
CA CYS A 60 16.83 -0.11 14.82
C CYS A 60 16.62 1.41 14.92
N LEU A 61 17.71 2.17 14.96
CA LEU A 61 17.64 3.62 14.99
C LEU A 61 17.27 4.15 13.60
N TRP A 62 16.14 4.84 13.54
CA TRP A 62 15.71 5.64 12.39
C TRP A 62 15.03 6.91 12.89
N LYS A 63 15.12 7.99 12.13
CA LYS A 63 14.46 9.27 12.42
C LYS A 63 14.05 9.91 11.11
N THR A 64 12.81 10.33 11.04
CA THR A 64 12.26 11.15 9.95
C THR A 64 11.54 12.34 10.56
N ARG A 65 11.15 13.33 9.76
CA ARG A 65 10.17 14.36 10.18
C ARG A 65 8.80 14.13 9.56
N ASP A 66 8.74 13.20 8.62
CA ASP A 66 7.64 13.00 7.70
C ASP A 66 6.74 11.84 8.15
N PRO A 67 5.40 12.00 8.12
CA PRO A 67 4.47 10.92 8.45
C PRO A 67 4.33 9.92 7.29
N PHE A 68 4.78 8.69 7.53
CA PHE A 68 4.53 7.54 6.67
C PHE A 68 3.38 6.72 7.26
N GLU A 69 2.16 7.16 6.94
CA GLU A 69 0.91 6.57 7.42
C GLU A 69 0.06 6.30 6.18
N GLY A 70 0.07 5.07 5.68
CA GLY A 70 -0.58 4.79 4.40
C GLY A 70 -0.41 3.36 3.90
N ASP A 71 -0.39 3.23 2.58
CA ASP A 71 -0.22 1.96 1.88
C ASP A 71 1.19 1.41 2.12
N SER A 72 1.28 0.14 2.54
CA SER A 72 2.54 -0.56 2.79
C SER A 72 2.66 -1.78 1.87
N LEU A 73 3.89 -2.11 1.48
CA LEU A 73 4.15 -3.33 0.71
C LEU A 73 5.55 -3.86 1.00
N PHE A 74 5.66 -5.15 1.28
CA PHE A 74 6.95 -5.84 1.45
C PHE A 74 7.25 -6.71 0.23
N VAL A 75 8.37 -6.44 -0.45
CA VAL A 75 8.79 -7.17 -1.66
C VAL A 75 10.31 -7.30 -1.66
N ASN A 76 10.82 -8.51 -1.91
CA ASN A 76 12.25 -8.78 -2.05
C ASN A 76 13.11 -8.22 -0.91
N GLY A 77 12.63 -8.33 0.33
CA GLY A 77 13.37 -7.85 1.49
C GLY A 77 13.31 -6.33 1.69
N VAL A 78 12.42 -5.60 1.01
CA VAL A 78 12.26 -4.15 1.19
C VAL A 78 10.83 -3.82 1.59
N LEU A 79 10.67 -3.10 2.69
CA LEU A 79 9.39 -2.54 3.12
C LEU A 79 9.23 -1.14 2.51
N TYR A 80 8.23 -1.00 1.64
CA TYR A 80 7.82 0.27 1.06
C TYR A 80 6.65 0.84 1.85
N LEU A 81 6.78 2.09 2.28
CA LEU A 81 5.75 2.84 3.00
C LEU A 81 5.41 4.12 2.24
N LYS A 82 4.13 4.33 1.96
CA LYS A 82 3.68 5.55 1.31
C LYS A 82 3.63 6.71 2.30
N HIS A 83 4.13 7.86 1.87
CA HIS A 83 3.98 9.09 2.62
C HIS A 83 2.51 9.58 2.57
N PHE A 84 2.00 10.12 3.68
CA PHE A 84 0.59 10.53 3.80
C PHE A 84 0.21 11.73 2.89
N ILE A 85 1.09 12.75 2.82
CA ILE A 85 0.86 13.99 2.06
C ILE A 85 1.67 14.07 0.75
N LEU A 86 2.99 13.87 0.85
CA LEU A 86 3.91 14.00 -0.26
C LEU A 86 3.80 12.79 -1.20
N ASN A 87 3.96 13.03 -2.50
CA ASN A 87 3.94 11.98 -3.53
C ASN A 87 5.25 11.17 -3.53
N LYS A 88 5.63 10.55 -2.42
CA LYS A 88 6.87 9.77 -2.27
C LYS A 88 6.63 8.53 -1.42
N ILE A 89 7.53 7.56 -1.57
CA ILE A 89 7.59 6.38 -0.71
C ILE A 89 8.92 6.32 0.01
N LEU A 90 8.90 5.78 1.21
CA LEU A 90 10.08 5.35 1.95
C LEU A 90 10.29 3.86 1.67
N ALA A 91 11.51 3.50 1.28
CA ALA A 91 11.94 2.11 1.19
C ALA A 91 12.88 1.83 2.37
N LEU A 92 12.55 0.84 3.18
CA LEU A 92 13.35 0.33 4.28
C LEU A 92 13.84 -1.08 3.93
N ASP A 93 15.15 -1.25 3.79
CA ASP A 93 15.70 -2.57 3.54
C ASP A 93 15.59 -3.42 4.83
N ALA A 94 15.18 -4.68 4.68
CA ALA A 94 15.11 -5.62 5.79
C ALA A 94 16.53 -5.84 6.32
N PRO A 95 16.77 -5.59 7.62
CA PRO A 95 18.11 -5.72 8.17
C PRO A 95 18.52 -7.21 8.24
N ASP A 96 19.79 -7.51 7.96
CA ASP A 96 20.36 -8.84 8.16
C ASP A 96 20.72 -9.08 9.64
N THR A 97 21.15 -8.02 10.35
CA THR A 97 21.57 -8.09 11.77
C THR A 97 21.41 -6.77 12.55
N CYS A 98 21.28 -6.97 13.86
CA CYS A 98 21.17 -6.05 15.00
C CYS A 98 22.30 -5.06 15.35
N THR A 99 22.85 -4.18 14.51
CA THR A 99 23.89 -3.23 15.02
C THR A 99 23.97 -1.84 14.40
N GLN A 100 23.30 -1.56 13.28
CA GLN A 100 23.40 -0.27 12.57
C GLN A 100 22.03 0.28 12.19
N GLY A 101 21.97 1.58 11.88
CA GLY A 101 20.73 2.25 11.47
C GLY A 101 20.11 1.61 10.24
N LEU A 102 18.78 1.73 10.08
CA LEU A 102 18.10 1.15 8.92
C LEU A 102 18.57 1.82 7.63
N ASN A 103 19.03 1.00 6.70
CA ASN A 103 19.24 1.42 5.33
C ASN A 103 17.88 1.83 4.74
N HIS A 104 17.84 3.06 4.25
CA HIS A 104 16.62 3.63 3.73
C HIS A 104 16.90 4.52 2.52
N ARG A 105 15.88 4.66 1.68
CA ARG A 105 15.87 5.61 0.57
C ARG A 105 14.47 6.15 0.34
N PHE A 106 14.40 7.36 -0.19
CA PHE A 106 13.13 7.97 -0.61
C PHE A 106 13.01 7.85 -2.11
N ILE A 107 11.88 7.34 -2.58
CA ILE A 107 11.60 7.19 -4.00
C ILE A 107 10.41 8.09 -4.32
N GLN A 108 10.59 8.94 -5.32
CA GLN A 108 9.53 9.80 -5.82
C GLN A 108 8.49 8.95 -6.56
N LEU A 109 7.21 9.08 -6.20
CA LEU A 109 6.15 8.40 -6.93
C LEU A 109 5.89 9.09 -8.27
N PRO A 110 5.60 8.31 -9.33
CA PRO A 110 5.28 8.87 -10.63
C PRO A 110 3.83 9.39 -10.67
N GLY A 111 3.48 10.08 -11.77
CA GLY A 111 2.18 10.72 -11.96
C GLY A 111 2.13 12.14 -11.42
N TYR A 112 0.95 12.76 -11.48
CA TYR A 112 0.77 14.11 -10.96
C TYR A 112 0.96 14.13 -9.45
N PRO A 113 1.64 15.15 -8.88
CA PRO A 113 1.77 15.28 -7.44
C PRO A 113 0.38 15.45 -6.82
N ASP A 114 0.20 14.93 -5.60
CA ASP A 114 -1.00 15.17 -4.81
C ASP A 114 -1.05 16.66 -4.51
N ARG A 115 -1.82 17.39 -5.32
CA ARG A 115 -2.02 18.84 -5.16
C ARG A 115 -2.95 19.05 -3.97
N THR A 116 -2.32 19.29 -2.82
CA THR A 116 -2.97 19.42 -1.51
C THR A 116 -3.99 20.55 -1.42
N ASP A 117 -4.02 21.44 -2.41
CA ASP A 117 -4.93 22.59 -2.51
C ASP A 117 -6.25 22.27 -3.23
N ILE A 118 -6.32 21.22 -4.05
CA ILE A 118 -7.48 20.94 -4.92
C ILE A 118 -8.00 19.51 -4.75
N PHE A 119 -7.15 18.58 -4.32
CA PHE A 119 -7.44 17.15 -4.32
C PHE A 119 -7.31 16.57 -2.92
N CYS A 120 -8.43 16.11 -2.34
CA CYS A 120 -8.41 15.39 -1.07
C CYS A 120 -8.27 13.88 -1.32
N CYS A 121 -7.19 13.30 -0.79
CA CYS A 121 -7.07 11.86 -0.50
C CYS A 121 -6.91 10.89 -1.69
N TYR A 122 -6.17 11.27 -2.74
CA TYR A 122 -5.96 10.40 -3.90
C TYR A 122 -4.75 9.52 -3.76
N ASN A 123 -4.93 8.47 -2.97
CA ASN A 123 -3.85 7.57 -2.71
C ASN A 123 -3.79 6.47 -3.78
N GLY A 124 -2.99 6.73 -4.82
CA GLY A 124 -2.50 5.63 -5.64
C GLY A 124 -1.92 4.52 -4.77
N ARG A 125 -2.02 3.28 -5.26
CA ARG A 125 -1.74 2.05 -4.53
C ARG A 125 -0.44 1.40 -4.94
N LEU A 126 0.32 0.94 -3.96
CA LEU A 126 1.43 0.03 -4.11
C LEU A 126 0.89 -1.38 -4.40
N SER A 127 1.61 -2.06 -5.27
CA SER A 127 1.35 -3.44 -5.67
C SER A 127 2.68 -4.08 -6.08
N GLN A 128 2.67 -5.36 -6.41
CA GLN A 128 3.81 -5.97 -7.08
C GLN A 128 3.37 -6.88 -8.21
N SER A 129 4.32 -7.12 -9.10
CA SER A 129 4.22 -8.09 -10.18
C SER A 129 5.58 -8.71 -10.38
N SER A 130 5.69 -10.03 -10.27
CA SER A 130 6.94 -10.74 -10.51
C SER A 130 8.12 -10.22 -9.68
N GLY A 131 7.86 -9.87 -8.41
CA GLY A 131 8.87 -9.31 -7.50
C GLY A 131 9.24 -7.85 -7.78
N VAL A 132 8.57 -7.17 -8.71
CA VAL A 132 8.82 -5.76 -9.02
C VAL A 132 7.76 -4.88 -8.37
N LEU A 133 8.20 -3.87 -7.62
CA LEU A 133 7.31 -2.85 -7.05
C LEU A 133 6.56 -2.15 -8.17
N CYS A 134 5.24 -2.10 -8.04
CA CYS A 134 4.35 -1.39 -8.95
C CYS A 134 3.55 -0.33 -8.19
N TYR A 135 3.24 0.76 -8.87
CA TYR A 135 2.37 1.82 -8.36
C TYR A 135 1.22 2.01 -9.32
N ALA A 136 -0.01 2.11 -8.82
CA ALA A 136 -1.20 2.34 -9.61
C ALA A 136 -1.89 3.64 -9.17
N LYS A 137 -2.21 4.53 -10.10
CA LYS A 137 -2.91 5.78 -9.81
C LYS A 137 -3.91 6.10 -10.91
N GLN A 138 -5.05 6.66 -10.53
CA GLN A 138 -6.04 7.18 -11.48
C GLN A 138 -5.44 8.33 -12.31
N GLU A 139 -5.90 8.47 -13.55
CA GLU A 139 -5.71 9.67 -14.37
C GLU A 139 -6.63 10.79 -13.89
N LEU A 140 -6.32 12.04 -14.27
CA LEU A 140 -7.06 13.23 -13.81
C LEU A 140 -8.56 13.18 -14.13
N ASP A 141 -8.96 12.54 -15.22
CA ASP A 141 -10.36 12.39 -15.62
C ASP A 141 -11.08 11.22 -14.90
N GLY A 142 -10.34 10.40 -14.14
CA GLY A 142 -10.82 9.19 -13.50
C GLY A 142 -11.17 8.06 -14.48
N CYS A 143 -11.00 8.27 -15.78
CA CYS A 143 -11.40 7.36 -16.85
C CYS A 143 -10.34 6.29 -17.15
N ALA A 144 -9.16 6.41 -16.55
CA ALA A 144 -8.14 5.39 -16.59
C ALA A 144 -7.35 5.31 -15.29
N ILE A 145 -6.74 4.15 -15.07
CA ILE A 145 -5.75 3.88 -14.04
C ILE A 145 -4.44 3.58 -14.77
N ARG A 146 -3.39 4.31 -14.43
CA ARG A 146 -2.04 4.09 -14.91
C ARG A 146 -1.25 3.29 -13.90
N ILE A 147 -0.47 2.33 -14.39
CA ILE A 147 0.36 1.46 -13.57
C ILE A 147 1.82 1.61 -14.00
N TRP A 148 2.69 1.92 -13.04
CA TRP A 148 4.13 2.03 -13.22
C TRP A 148 4.83 0.87 -12.53
N SER A 149 5.99 0.48 -13.04
CA SER A 149 6.88 -0.50 -12.42
C SER A 149 8.20 0.19 -12.06
N LEU A 150 8.75 -0.12 -10.89
CA LEU A 150 10.04 0.40 -10.45
C LEU A 150 11.15 -0.43 -11.11
N GLU A 151 11.97 0.19 -11.95
CA GLU A 151 13.13 -0.44 -12.58
C GLU A 151 14.43 0.09 -11.94
N GLY A 152 15.14 -0.80 -11.25
CA GLY A 152 16.33 -0.44 -10.48
C GLY A 152 15.99 0.21 -9.12
N PRO A 153 17.00 0.76 -8.42
CA PRO A 153 16.84 1.15 -7.02
C PRO A 153 15.89 2.34 -6.81
N ASP A 154 15.83 3.29 -7.77
CA ASP A 154 15.16 4.59 -7.57
C ASP A 154 14.38 5.13 -8.78
N ARG A 155 14.28 4.37 -9.90
CA ARG A 155 13.68 4.90 -11.14
C ARG A 155 12.42 4.14 -11.54
N TYR A 156 11.29 4.82 -11.52
CA TYR A 156 10.09 4.29 -12.18
C TYR A 156 10.26 4.37 -13.69
N ILE A 157 10.09 3.23 -14.36
CA ILE A 157 9.94 3.23 -15.80
C ILE A 157 8.45 3.17 -16.12
N HIS A 158 8.08 4.08 -17.03
CA HIS A 158 6.78 4.05 -17.64
C HIS A 158 6.74 2.84 -18.57
N SER A 159 5.98 1.83 -18.19
CA SER A 159 5.51 0.88 -19.18
C SER A 159 4.27 1.53 -19.81
N SER A 160 4.41 1.99 -21.06
CA SER A 160 3.30 2.47 -21.90
C SER A 160 2.16 1.47 -22.03
N ASP A 161 2.42 0.23 -21.66
CA ASP A 161 1.57 -0.91 -21.98
C ASP A 161 0.67 -1.30 -20.78
N LYS A 162 0.84 -0.67 -19.61
CA LYS A 162 0.07 -0.99 -18.39
C LYS A 162 -0.91 0.14 -18.04
N TYR A 163 -1.90 0.33 -18.90
CA TYR A 163 -3.03 1.22 -18.67
C TYR A 163 -4.33 0.41 -18.53
N PHE A 164 -5.21 0.83 -17.64
CA PHE A 164 -6.54 0.25 -17.47
C PHE A 164 -7.59 1.34 -17.66
N ARG A 165 -8.43 1.23 -18.69
CA ARG A 165 -9.57 2.16 -18.86
C ARG A 165 -10.74 1.70 -18.00
N THR A 166 -11.34 2.63 -17.27
CA THR A 166 -12.51 2.41 -16.42
C THR A 166 -13.84 2.62 -17.15
N GLU A 167 -13.79 3.02 -18.43
CA GLU A 167 -14.96 3.15 -19.31
C GLU A 167 -15.85 1.90 -19.24
N GLY A 168 -17.14 2.10 -18.94
CA GLY A 168 -18.13 1.01 -18.88
C GLY A 168 -18.10 0.16 -17.61
N VAL A 169 -17.12 0.33 -16.71
CA VAL A 169 -17.06 -0.41 -15.43
C VAL A 169 -18.17 0.01 -14.48
N TYR A 170 -18.44 1.32 -14.41
CA TYR A 170 -19.37 1.92 -13.46
C TYR A 170 -20.76 2.21 -14.06
N GLY A 171 -20.89 2.15 -15.38
CA GLY A 171 -22.11 2.56 -16.10
C GLY A 171 -22.41 4.06 -15.99
N ARG A 172 -21.38 4.89 -15.78
CA ARG A 172 -21.46 6.36 -15.66
C ARG A 172 -20.33 7.01 -16.45
N ASP A 173 -20.60 8.19 -16.99
CA ASP A 173 -19.65 8.90 -17.87
C ASP A 173 -18.68 9.81 -17.11
N MET A 174 -19.08 10.30 -15.93
CA MET A 174 -18.24 11.19 -15.12
C MET A 174 -17.85 10.47 -13.83
N LEU A 175 -16.55 10.28 -13.63
CA LEU A 175 -15.97 9.58 -12.48
C LEU A 175 -15.22 10.50 -11.52
N LEU A 176 -15.19 11.80 -11.81
CA LEU A 176 -14.58 12.85 -11.01
C LEU A 176 -15.64 13.89 -10.63
N ARG A 177 -15.77 14.24 -9.36
CA ARG A 177 -16.77 15.17 -8.84
C ARG A 177 -16.16 16.16 -7.86
N THR A 178 -16.75 17.34 -7.74
CA THR A 178 -16.43 18.26 -6.65
C THR A 178 -17.33 17.93 -5.44
N HIS A 179 -16.73 17.73 -4.28
CA HIS A 179 -17.44 17.53 -3.03
C HIS A 179 -17.79 18.88 -2.37
N SER A 180 -18.64 18.86 -1.34
CA SER A 180 -19.19 20.07 -0.71
C SER A 180 -18.14 20.95 -0.02
N ASP A 181 -16.96 20.41 0.24
CA ASP A 181 -15.79 21.08 0.80
C ASP A 181 -14.91 21.76 -0.27
N GLY A 182 -15.31 21.68 -1.55
CA GLY A 182 -14.62 22.31 -2.67
C GLY A 182 -13.48 21.46 -3.25
N TYR A 183 -13.20 20.29 -2.68
CA TYR A 183 -12.19 19.38 -3.20
C TYR A 183 -12.78 18.49 -4.30
N TRP A 184 -11.94 18.12 -5.25
CA TRP A 184 -12.31 17.10 -6.22
C TRP A 184 -12.16 15.72 -5.59
N HIS A 185 -13.04 14.77 -5.91
CA HIS A 185 -13.02 13.34 -5.52
C HIS A 185 -13.31 12.44 -6.72
N PHE A 186 -12.69 11.26 -6.80
CA PHE A 186 -13.13 10.21 -7.71
C PHE A 186 -14.33 9.49 -7.11
N ASP A 187 -15.24 9.03 -7.96
CA ASP A 187 -16.38 8.18 -7.59
C ASP A 187 -15.94 6.77 -7.16
N TYR A 188 -14.64 6.48 -7.19
CA TYR A 188 -14.07 5.19 -6.85
C TYR A 188 -12.66 5.29 -6.26
N ASP A 189 -12.28 4.28 -5.49
CA ASP A 189 -10.91 4.08 -5.00
C ASP A 189 -10.30 2.78 -5.55
N ILE A 190 -8.98 2.78 -5.74
CA ILE A 190 -8.22 1.57 -6.07
C ILE A 190 -7.95 0.85 -4.77
N ARG A 191 -8.39 -0.41 -4.65
CA ARG A 191 -8.05 -1.24 -3.48
C ARG A 191 -6.79 -2.04 -3.69
N THR A 192 -6.68 -2.68 -4.85
CA THR A 192 -5.49 -3.44 -5.21
C THR A 192 -5.44 -3.66 -6.72
N VAL A 193 -4.22 -3.78 -7.23
CA VAL A 193 -3.92 -4.19 -8.60
C VAL A 193 -3.08 -5.45 -8.52
N ASN A 194 -3.55 -6.50 -9.19
CA ASN A 194 -2.83 -7.76 -9.33
C ASN A 194 -2.59 -8.02 -10.81
N LEU A 195 -1.39 -7.64 -11.28
CA LEU A 195 -1.01 -7.81 -12.69
C LEU A 195 -0.88 -9.29 -13.08
N GLU A 196 -0.42 -10.15 -12.17
CA GLU A 196 -0.24 -11.59 -12.44
C GLU A 196 -1.56 -12.31 -12.72
N ARG A 197 -2.64 -11.85 -12.08
CA ARG A 197 -4.01 -12.36 -12.28
C ARG A 197 -4.82 -11.52 -13.26
N GLU A 198 -4.20 -10.54 -13.91
CA GLU A 198 -4.86 -9.54 -14.75
C GLU A 198 -6.10 -8.93 -14.09
N LEU A 199 -6.02 -8.53 -12.81
CA LEU A 199 -7.17 -8.12 -12.01
C LEU A 199 -6.94 -6.76 -11.33
N VAL A 200 -7.98 -5.93 -11.33
CA VAL A 200 -8.08 -4.72 -10.50
C VAL A 200 -9.30 -4.84 -9.60
N ILE A 201 -9.13 -4.54 -8.31
CA ILE A 201 -10.23 -4.44 -7.36
C ILE A 201 -10.46 -2.98 -7.03
N LEU A 202 -11.69 -2.52 -7.25
CA LEU A 202 -12.11 -1.14 -7.12
C LEU A 202 -13.24 -1.03 -6.10
N ASP A 203 -13.23 0.04 -5.32
CA ASP A 203 -14.35 0.44 -4.48
C ASP A 203 -15.19 1.48 -5.22
N ASP A 204 -16.45 1.19 -5.54
CA ASP A 204 -17.38 2.15 -6.11
C ASP A 204 -18.04 2.94 -4.97
N GLU A 205 -17.56 4.17 -4.75
CA GLU A 205 -17.96 4.98 -3.60
C GLU A 205 -19.43 5.39 -3.63
N ILE A 206 -19.99 5.51 -4.83
CA ILE A 206 -21.36 5.98 -5.04
C ILE A 206 -22.35 4.82 -4.93
N ALA A 207 -22.01 3.65 -5.47
CA ALA A 207 -22.88 2.48 -5.41
C ALA A 207 -22.63 1.60 -4.17
N ASP A 208 -21.67 1.97 -3.32
CA ASP A 208 -21.28 1.25 -2.09
C ASP A 208 -21.03 -0.24 -2.36
N LYS A 209 -20.17 -0.53 -3.35
CA LYS A 209 -19.86 -1.90 -3.76
C LYS A 209 -18.41 -2.06 -4.18
N ILE A 210 -17.88 -3.27 -4.02
CA ILE A 210 -16.56 -3.65 -4.52
C ILE A 210 -16.72 -4.30 -5.90
N ILE A 211 -15.92 -3.88 -6.86
CA ILE A 211 -15.91 -4.40 -8.22
C ILE A 211 -14.57 -5.08 -8.48
N SER A 212 -14.62 -6.30 -8.97
CA SER A 212 -13.45 -7.00 -9.51
C SER A 212 -13.48 -6.87 -11.02
N VAL A 213 -12.41 -6.37 -11.63
CA VAL A 213 -12.36 -6.12 -13.09
C VAL A 213 -11.13 -6.77 -13.69
N SER A 214 -11.33 -7.54 -14.75
CA SER A 214 -10.22 -8.07 -15.55
C SER A 214 -9.58 -6.95 -16.38
N ILE A 215 -8.25 -6.83 -16.32
CA ILE A 215 -7.48 -5.81 -17.04
C ILE A 215 -7.62 -6.00 -18.56
N SER A 216 -7.51 -7.24 -19.02
CA SER A 216 -7.57 -7.61 -20.44
C SER A 216 -8.98 -7.49 -21.03
N THR A 217 -9.98 -8.06 -20.35
CA THR A 217 -11.35 -8.12 -20.88
C THR A 217 -12.21 -6.91 -20.53
N ARG A 218 -11.78 -6.10 -19.54
CA ARG A 218 -12.54 -4.97 -18.96
C ARG A 218 -13.91 -5.34 -18.41
N LYS A 219 -14.21 -6.64 -18.26
CA LYS A 219 -15.47 -7.10 -17.69
C LYS A 219 -15.37 -7.05 -16.18
N GLY A 220 -16.23 -6.24 -15.56
CA GLY A 220 -16.39 -6.15 -14.13
C GLY A 220 -17.39 -7.18 -13.61
N THR A 221 -16.97 -8.00 -12.66
CA THR A 221 -17.88 -8.79 -11.83
C THR A 221 -18.00 -8.11 -10.46
N PRO A 222 -19.21 -7.75 -10.01
CA PRO A 222 -19.38 -7.19 -8.68
C PRO A 222 -18.95 -8.26 -7.65
N PHE A 223 -17.96 -7.92 -6.84
CA PHE A 223 -17.72 -8.65 -5.61
C PHE A 223 -18.84 -8.26 -4.65
N GLN A 224 -19.27 -9.22 -3.84
CA GLN A 224 -20.37 -9.13 -2.87
C GLN A 224 -20.58 -7.71 -2.28
N LYS A 225 -21.84 -7.28 -2.08
CA LYS A 225 -22.17 -6.01 -1.40
C LYS A 225 -21.68 -6.04 0.05
N ILE A 226 -20.41 -5.72 0.28
CA ILE A 226 -19.84 -5.54 1.61
C ILE A 226 -19.95 -4.04 1.91
N PRO A 227 -20.76 -3.62 2.90
CA PRO A 227 -20.95 -2.21 3.19
C PRO A 227 -19.63 -1.52 3.53
N ARG A 228 -19.37 -0.33 2.96
CA ARG A 228 -18.10 0.40 3.12
C ARG A 228 -17.68 0.64 4.57
N ARG A 229 -18.65 0.77 5.50
CA ARG A 229 -18.41 0.88 6.95
C ARG A 229 -17.63 -0.31 7.49
N PHE A 230 -17.97 -1.53 7.07
CA PHE A 230 -17.27 -2.75 7.47
C PHE A 230 -15.87 -2.85 6.86
N THR A 231 -15.62 -2.29 5.69
CA THR A 231 -14.26 -2.29 5.15
C THR A 231 -13.37 -1.20 5.74
N LYS A 232 -13.89 0.01 5.99
CA LYS A 232 -13.09 1.09 6.60
C LYS A 232 -12.69 0.78 8.04
N LEU A 233 -13.58 0.17 8.82
CA LEU A 233 -13.32 -0.21 10.21
C LEU A 233 -12.30 -1.34 10.37
N TYR A 234 -12.15 -2.20 9.35
CA TYR A 234 -11.36 -3.43 9.47
C TYR A 234 -10.24 -3.55 8.43
N HIS A 235 -9.95 -2.48 7.67
CA HIS A 235 -8.82 -2.41 6.74
C HIS A 235 -7.48 -2.71 7.44
N SER A 236 -7.38 -2.44 8.75
CA SER A 236 -6.23 -2.73 9.61
C SER A 236 -6.33 -4.05 10.41
N LEU A 237 -7.48 -4.73 10.41
CA LEU A 237 -7.76 -5.86 11.30
C LEU A 237 -7.82 -7.22 10.58
N PHE A 238 -7.97 -7.21 9.26
CA PHE A 238 -7.85 -8.43 8.48
C PHE A 238 -6.45 -8.49 7.89
N TYR A 239 -5.60 -9.33 8.50
CA TYR A 239 -4.53 -9.99 7.75
C TYR A 239 -5.22 -10.75 6.63
N VAL A 240 -5.28 -10.15 5.45
CA VAL A 240 -5.59 -10.85 4.22
C VAL A 240 -4.29 -11.55 3.89
N PRO A 241 -4.14 -12.87 4.16
CA PRO A 241 -2.95 -13.58 3.70
C PRO A 241 -2.78 -13.27 2.23
N TYR A 242 -1.54 -13.00 1.84
CA TYR A 242 -1.14 -12.76 0.47
C TYR A 242 -1.68 -13.87 -0.43
N TYR A 243 -2.91 -13.73 -0.93
CA TYR A 243 -3.64 -14.79 -1.64
C TYR A 243 -2.93 -15.18 -2.94
N GLY A 244 -1.90 -14.42 -3.35
CA GLY A 244 -1.00 -14.74 -4.45
C GLY A 244 -0.20 -16.03 -4.27
N LYS A 245 -0.09 -16.58 -3.05
CA LYS A 245 0.77 -17.76 -2.78
C LYS A 245 0.13 -18.86 -1.93
N VAL A 246 -1.20 -18.90 -1.82
CA VAL A 246 -1.86 -20.17 -1.46
C VAL A 246 -1.84 -21.02 -2.74
N PRO A 247 -1.14 -22.16 -2.79
CA PRO A 247 -1.21 -23.04 -3.94
C PRO A 247 -2.69 -23.31 -4.21
N ALA A 248 -3.13 -23.20 -5.46
CA ALA A 248 -4.40 -23.83 -5.83
C ALA A 248 -4.29 -25.28 -5.35
N LEU A 249 -5.19 -25.70 -4.45
CA LEU A 249 -5.28 -27.09 -4.02
C LEU A 249 -5.23 -27.94 -5.28
N ALA A 250 -4.09 -28.61 -5.49
CA ALA A 250 -3.91 -29.51 -6.61
C ALA A 250 -5.04 -30.54 -6.53
N ARG A 251 -5.89 -30.57 -7.55
CA ARG A 251 -6.80 -31.67 -7.80
C ARG A 251 -6.13 -32.65 -8.74
#